data_AF-A0A4Q1JNR6-F1
#
_entry.id   AF-A0A4Q1JNR6-F1
#
_cell.length_a   1.000
_cell.length_b   1.000
_cell.length_c   1.000
_cell.angle_alpha   90.00
_cell.angle_beta   90.00
_cell.angle_gamma   90.00
#
_symmetry.space_group_name_H-M   'P 1'
#
loop_
_entity.id
_entity.type
_entity.pdbx_description
1 polymer ?
#
loop_
_entity_poly.entity_id
_entity_poly.type
_entity_poly.pdbx_seq_one_letter_code
_entity_poly.pdbx_strand_id
1 'polypeptide(L)'
;MKKYIFSLASLFLFTAVFWSCSDNSDNNPEEDLSLVQLMEVKANAITDAVVDISESKGFEVITVDDGSDLKNAYSRDMDSRYAMNITLDDIKGVYDYKGGISDQQGTFKYGYQSVFEKIGDSEFFVLQLPKEKAMRPWMLYENETTDYVNDFVITTTDYHYTYAGGLAFDYLLNSEIEVEKEKAGALYVDWSISEDLNFDYQSKFTFTNGYSVGVDFSVGEMINYKFNLMKGDAILFMEDVEISKSDVTNKGELKYSLVLGSIKIEWSSVSKDYVVYRNDVLQEGATIEVVKHQNDSDDANVAFCRKGRDIKITFEDGTSIELSEMLSEDTLALMDQIFSSMYDMKFVKHIVDKVAREVYYTNLVNAN
;
A
#
# COMPACT_ATOMS: atom_id res chain seq x y z
N MET A 1 35.05 -20.89 50.50
CA MET A 1 36.07 -20.16 49.73
C MET A 1 35.36 -19.33 48.68
N LYS A 2 35.69 -18.03 48.67
CA LYS A 2 35.32 -16.91 47.77
C LYS A 2 33.83 -16.53 47.59
N LYS A 3 33.58 -15.29 48.03
CA LYS A 3 32.38 -14.44 47.94
C LYS A 3 32.40 -13.62 46.62
N TYR A 4 31.24 -13.11 46.21
CA TYR A 4 30.86 -11.72 45.83
C TYR A 4 29.41 -11.83 45.29
N ILE A 5 28.32 -11.48 45.99
CA ILE A 5 27.75 -10.16 46.33
C ILE A 5 27.80 -9.15 45.17
N PHE A 6 26.66 -8.91 44.52
CA PHE A 6 26.05 -7.59 44.41
C PHE A 6 24.53 -7.72 44.12
N SER A 7 23.73 -7.11 44.98
CA SER A 7 22.32 -6.74 44.76
C SER A 7 22.25 -5.29 44.28
N LEU A 8 21.35 -4.96 43.36
CA LEU A 8 20.54 -3.74 43.25
C LEU A 8 19.80 -3.81 41.89
N ALA A 9 18.51 -4.13 41.86
CA ALA A 9 17.41 -3.17 41.91
C ALA A 9 17.24 -2.33 40.62
N SER A 10 16.25 -2.70 39.81
CA SER A 10 15.31 -1.82 39.07
C SER A 10 14.16 -2.73 38.61
N LEU A 11 13.04 -2.82 39.36
CA LEU A 11 11.82 -1.98 39.22
C LEU A 11 11.36 -1.92 37.74
N PHE A 12 10.43 -2.78 37.33
CA PHE A 12 8.96 -2.59 37.32
C PHE A 12 8.44 -1.82 36.09
N LEU A 13 7.48 -2.45 35.39
CA LEU A 13 6.41 -1.89 34.54
C LEU A 13 6.87 -1.11 33.28
N PHE A 14 6.39 -1.39 32.07
CA PHE A 14 5.01 -1.61 31.69
C PHE A 14 4.87 -2.67 30.59
N THR A 15 4.03 -3.67 30.87
CA THR A 15 3.20 -4.32 29.87
C THR A 15 2.08 -3.34 29.50
N ALA A 16 2.11 -2.76 28.30
CA ALA A 16 0.94 -2.17 27.69
C ALA A 16 0.48 -3.11 26.57
N VAL A 17 -0.38 -4.05 26.95
CA VAL A 17 -1.25 -4.77 26.02
C VAL A 17 -2.30 -3.75 25.59
N PHE A 18 -2.18 -3.17 24.40
CA PHE A 18 -3.28 -2.41 23.80
C PHE A 18 -4.32 -3.41 23.28
N TRP A 19 -5.20 -3.79 24.19
CA TRP A 19 -6.50 -4.38 23.88
C TRP A 19 -7.45 -3.26 23.47
N SER A 20 -7.88 -3.30 22.21
CA SER A 20 -9.11 -2.65 21.77
C SER A 20 -10.29 -3.36 22.44
N CYS A 21 -10.82 -2.75 23.48
CA CYS A 21 -12.16 -2.96 23.98
C CYS A 21 -12.71 -1.58 24.31
N SER A 22 -13.92 -1.30 23.85
CA SER A 22 -14.67 -0.09 24.19
C SER A 22 -14.97 -0.09 25.69
N ASP A 23 -14.04 0.39 26.51
CA ASP A 23 -14.27 0.60 27.92
C ASP A 23 -14.54 2.09 28.17
N ASN A 24 -15.81 2.39 28.51
CA ASN A 24 -16.24 3.61 29.19
C ASN A 24 -15.63 3.67 30.60
N SER A 25 -14.30 3.77 30.70
CA SER A 25 -13.61 3.99 31.97
C SER A 25 -13.01 5.39 31.97
N ASP A 26 -13.33 6.17 33.01
CA ASP A 26 -12.96 7.59 33.26
C ASP A 26 -11.44 7.87 33.37
N ASN A 27 -10.58 7.04 32.78
CA ASN A 27 -9.13 7.20 32.78
C ASN A 27 -8.57 7.00 31.36
N ASN A 28 -9.11 7.71 30.37
CA ASN A 28 -8.44 7.83 29.08
C ASN A 28 -7.37 8.93 29.22
N PRO A 29 -6.07 8.61 29.35
CA PRO A 29 -5.02 9.63 29.54
C PRO A 29 -4.95 10.62 28.37
N GLU A 30 -5.54 10.27 27.23
CA GLU A 30 -5.66 11.17 26.09
C GLU A 30 -6.75 12.23 26.27
N GLU A 31 -7.75 12.06 27.15
CA GLU A 31 -8.84 13.03 27.39
C GLU A 31 -8.35 14.30 28.11
N ASP A 32 -7.33 14.18 28.95
CA ASP A 32 -6.75 15.30 29.69
C ASP A 32 -5.78 16.15 28.86
N LEU A 33 -5.39 15.68 27.66
CA LEU A 33 -4.48 16.41 26.78
C LEU A 33 -5.19 17.60 26.10
N SER A 34 -4.44 18.69 25.91
CA SER A 34 -4.84 19.72 24.97
C SER A 34 -4.86 19.17 23.54
N LEU A 35 -5.59 19.82 22.64
CA LEU A 35 -5.65 19.38 21.24
C LEU A 35 -4.26 19.37 20.57
N VAL A 36 -3.41 20.35 20.87
CA VAL A 36 -2.00 20.41 20.42
C VAL A 36 -1.24 19.17 20.88
N GLN A 37 -1.29 18.87 22.19
CA GLN A 37 -0.56 17.74 22.77
C GLN A 37 -1.06 16.41 22.23
N LEU A 38 -2.37 16.28 22.05
CA LEU A 38 -2.95 15.09 21.43
C LEU A 38 -2.47 14.94 19.99
N MET A 39 -2.42 16.02 19.21
CA MET A 39 -1.86 16.00 17.85
C MET A 39 -0.39 15.60 17.82
N GLU A 40 0.44 16.07 18.74
CA GLU A 40 1.84 15.63 18.88
C GLU A 40 1.92 14.12 19.17
N VAL A 41 1.09 13.61 20.09
CA VAL A 41 1.04 12.17 20.39
C VAL A 41 0.64 11.36 19.16
N LYS A 42 -0.36 11.81 18.38
CA LYS A 42 -0.80 11.10 17.17
C LYS A 42 0.20 11.19 16.03
N ALA A 43 0.87 12.33 15.86
CA ALA A 43 1.95 12.48 14.89
C ALA A 43 3.12 11.53 15.20
N ASN A 44 3.56 11.48 16.47
CA ASN A 44 4.60 10.54 16.91
C ASN A 44 4.19 9.08 16.67
N ALA A 45 2.94 8.71 16.93
CA ALA A 45 2.45 7.37 16.65
C ALA A 45 2.50 7.00 15.15
N ILE A 46 2.29 7.97 14.26
CA ILE A 46 2.45 7.78 12.81
C ILE A 46 3.94 7.63 12.46
N THR A 47 4.80 8.47 13.01
CA THR A 47 6.26 8.39 12.83
C THR A 47 6.80 7.02 13.26
N ASP A 48 6.47 6.58 14.47
CA ASP A 48 6.86 5.26 14.97
C ASP A 48 6.36 4.13 14.06
N ALA A 49 5.11 4.23 13.59
CA ALA A 49 4.53 3.23 12.69
C ALA A 49 5.24 3.14 11.34
N VAL A 50 5.57 4.27 10.70
CA VAL A 50 6.26 4.24 9.41
C VAL A 50 7.71 3.81 9.54
N VAL A 51 8.38 4.12 10.66
CA VAL A 51 9.72 3.62 10.98
C VAL A 51 9.68 2.10 11.15
N ASP A 52 8.78 1.58 12.01
CA ASP A 52 8.58 0.14 12.21
C ASP A 52 8.27 -0.61 10.91
N ILE A 53 7.48 0.01 10.02
CA ILE A 53 7.19 -0.53 8.68
C ILE A 53 8.47 -0.55 7.85
N SER A 54 9.21 0.56 7.80
CA SER A 54 10.40 0.70 6.94
C SER A 54 11.51 -0.31 7.27
N GLU A 55 11.58 -0.77 8.52
CA GLU A 55 12.54 -1.78 8.98
C GLU A 55 12.07 -3.22 8.71
N SER A 56 10.85 -3.41 8.18
CA SER A 56 10.26 -4.72 7.96
C SER A 56 10.62 -5.33 6.60
N LYS A 57 10.70 -6.67 6.54
CA LYS A 57 10.83 -7.43 5.29
C LYS A 57 9.71 -7.10 4.29
N GLY A 58 8.49 -6.84 4.77
CA GLY A 58 7.36 -6.48 3.92
C GLY A 58 7.59 -5.16 3.18
N PHE A 59 8.25 -4.19 3.80
CA PHE A 59 8.57 -2.91 3.17
C PHE A 59 9.58 -3.07 2.05
N GLU A 60 10.64 -3.87 2.24
CA GLU A 60 11.58 -4.22 1.18
C GLU A 60 10.84 -4.79 -0.05
N VAL A 61 9.83 -5.65 0.16
CA VAL A 61 9.05 -6.27 -0.90
C VAL A 61 8.17 -5.28 -1.66
N ILE A 62 7.40 -4.44 -0.97
CA ILE A 62 6.46 -3.55 -1.66
C ILE A 62 7.20 -2.40 -2.37
N THR A 63 8.35 -1.99 -1.85
CA THR A 63 9.14 -0.87 -2.39
C THR A 63 10.20 -1.27 -3.41
N VAL A 64 10.19 -2.52 -3.91
CA VAL A 64 11.13 -3.00 -4.92
C VAL A 64 11.19 -2.03 -6.11
N ASP A 65 12.38 -1.48 -6.34
CA ASP A 65 12.67 -0.68 -7.51
C ASP A 65 13.01 -1.60 -8.70
N ASP A 66 12.23 -1.48 -9.77
CA ASP A 66 12.42 -2.24 -10.99
C ASP A 66 13.35 -1.54 -12.00
N GLY A 67 13.90 -0.38 -11.65
CA GLY A 67 14.79 0.41 -12.51
C GLY A 67 14.10 0.93 -13.78
N SER A 68 12.77 0.82 -13.85
CA SER A 68 11.97 1.29 -14.96
C SER A 68 11.09 2.46 -14.51
N ASP A 69 11.32 3.62 -15.12
CA ASP A 69 10.33 4.69 -15.08
C ASP A 69 9.06 4.17 -15.79
N LEU A 70 8.01 3.89 -15.00
CA LEU A 70 6.67 3.48 -15.46
C LEU A 70 6.10 4.40 -16.57
N LYS A 71 6.69 5.60 -16.77
CA LYS A 71 6.31 6.55 -17.82
C LYS A 71 6.61 6.11 -19.26
N ASN A 72 7.48 5.12 -19.50
CA ASN A 72 7.85 4.74 -20.89
C ASN A 72 7.41 3.34 -21.33
N ALA A 73 6.88 2.51 -20.44
CA ALA A 73 6.46 1.14 -20.76
C ALA A 73 5.12 1.04 -21.51
N TYR A 74 4.33 2.12 -21.58
CA TYR A 74 3.05 2.16 -22.29
C TYR A 74 3.13 1.99 -23.82
N SER A 75 4.32 1.92 -24.40
CA SER A 75 4.48 2.03 -25.87
C SER A 75 5.00 0.78 -26.58
N ARG A 76 5.38 -0.31 -25.90
CA ARG A 76 6.09 -1.40 -26.60
C ARG A 76 5.71 -2.85 -26.34
N ASP A 77 4.96 -3.19 -25.29
CA ASP A 77 4.67 -4.61 -25.00
C ASP A 77 3.29 -4.88 -24.42
N MET A 78 2.32 -4.00 -24.66
CA MET A 78 0.94 -4.39 -24.41
C MET A 78 0.50 -5.37 -25.49
N ASP A 79 0.36 -6.62 -25.07
CA ASP A 79 -0.52 -7.66 -25.61
C ASP A 79 -2.01 -7.23 -25.57
N SER A 80 -2.31 -5.93 -25.73
CA SER A 80 -3.64 -5.30 -25.68
C SER A 80 -4.51 -5.61 -26.89
N ARG A 81 -4.15 -6.64 -27.68
CA ARG A 81 -4.88 -7.03 -28.88
C ARG A 81 -5.77 -8.25 -28.68
N TYR A 82 -5.68 -8.94 -27.55
CA TYR A 82 -6.44 -10.17 -27.30
C TYR A 82 -7.10 -10.14 -25.93
N ALA A 83 -8.35 -10.57 -25.89
CA ALA A 83 -9.04 -10.81 -24.63
C ALA A 83 -8.33 -11.96 -23.89
N MET A 84 -8.15 -11.80 -22.59
CA MET A 84 -7.48 -12.76 -21.71
C MET A 84 -8.32 -12.95 -20.46
N ASN A 85 -8.48 -14.20 -20.02
CA ASN A 85 -9.10 -14.54 -18.75
C ASN A 85 -8.22 -15.62 -18.12
N ILE A 86 -7.59 -15.29 -17.00
CA ILE A 86 -6.77 -16.20 -16.21
C ILE A 86 -7.37 -16.24 -14.81
N THR A 87 -7.76 -17.43 -14.38
CA THR A 87 -8.26 -17.69 -13.04
C THR A 87 -7.24 -18.51 -12.25
N LEU A 88 -7.40 -18.57 -10.93
CA LEU A 88 -6.57 -19.42 -10.08
C LEU A 88 -6.54 -20.89 -10.55
N ASP A 89 -7.67 -21.43 -11.02
CA ASP A 89 -7.74 -22.81 -11.51
C ASP A 89 -6.84 -23.07 -12.72
N ASP A 90 -6.54 -22.04 -13.52
CA ASP A 90 -5.67 -22.16 -14.69
C ASP A 90 -4.18 -22.20 -14.32
N ILE A 91 -3.81 -21.67 -13.15
CA ILE A 91 -2.42 -21.47 -12.73
C ILE A 91 -2.05 -22.13 -11.40
N LYS A 92 -2.99 -22.79 -10.71
CA LYS A 92 -2.71 -23.41 -9.40
C LYS A 92 -1.68 -24.54 -9.46
N GLY A 93 -0.84 -24.59 -8.44
CA GLY A 93 0.32 -25.46 -8.36
C GLY A 93 1.47 -24.83 -7.60
N VAL A 94 2.51 -25.61 -7.36
CA VAL A 94 3.78 -25.14 -6.79
C VAL A 94 4.81 -25.04 -7.91
N TYR A 95 5.41 -23.86 -8.05
CA TYR A 95 6.34 -23.53 -9.13
C TYR A 95 7.67 -23.04 -8.58
N ASP A 96 8.74 -23.68 -9.02
CA ASP A 96 10.11 -23.32 -8.64
C ASP A 96 10.80 -22.60 -9.81
N TYR A 97 11.53 -21.55 -9.48
CA TYR A 97 12.49 -20.96 -10.39
C TYR A 97 13.61 -21.96 -10.69
N LYS A 98 13.86 -22.23 -11.97
CA LYS A 98 14.84 -23.25 -12.43
C LYS A 98 16.12 -22.66 -13.01
N GLY A 99 16.23 -21.34 -13.10
CA GLY A 99 17.38 -20.65 -13.68
C GLY A 99 17.02 -19.77 -14.87
N GLY A 100 17.93 -18.84 -15.17
CA GLY A 100 17.76 -17.87 -16.26
C GLY A 100 17.93 -18.53 -17.63
N ILE A 101 17.58 -17.79 -18.68
CA ILE A 101 17.65 -18.27 -20.06
C ILE A 101 19.07 -18.04 -20.58
N SER A 102 19.70 -19.06 -21.15
CA SER A 102 21.07 -18.94 -21.69
C SER A 102 21.14 -17.99 -22.90
N ASP A 103 22.17 -17.14 -22.95
CA ASP A 103 22.45 -16.18 -24.03
C ASP A 103 22.55 -16.78 -25.45
N GLN A 104 22.75 -18.11 -25.56
CA GLN A 104 22.85 -18.82 -26.84
C GLN A 104 21.51 -18.94 -27.58
N GLN A 105 20.39 -18.58 -26.95
CA GLN A 105 19.08 -18.48 -27.62
C GLN A 105 18.97 -17.12 -28.31
N GLY A 106 19.62 -17.01 -29.46
CA GLY A 106 19.79 -15.77 -30.21
C GLY A 106 18.49 -15.01 -30.52
N THR A 107 18.48 -13.72 -30.18
CA THR A 107 17.83 -12.54 -30.80
C THR A 107 16.38 -12.59 -31.32
N PHE A 108 15.65 -13.70 -31.21
CA PHE A 108 14.21 -13.78 -31.41
C PHE A 108 13.58 -14.41 -30.16
N LYS A 109 13.36 -13.58 -29.13
CA LYS A 109 12.59 -13.90 -27.92
C LYS A 109 11.08 -14.01 -28.22
N TYR A 110 10.72 -14.76 -29.26
CA TYR A 110 9.33 -15.06 -29.63
C TYR A 110 9.02 -16.49 -29.19
N GLY A 111 8.66 -16.64 -27.91
CA GLY A 111 8.24 -17.89 -27.30
C GLY A 111 8.01 -17.70 -25.80
N TYR A 112 7.01 -18.39 -25.23
CA TYR A 112 6.74 -18.43 -23.80
C TYR A 112 7.84 -19.24 -23.09
N GLN A 113 9.03 -18.66 -22.97
CA GLN A 113 10.17 -19.31 -22.32
C GLN A 113 10.02 -19.19 -20.81
N SER A 114 9.44 -20.23 -20.21
CA SER A 114 9.24 -20.24 -18.77
C SER A 114 10.54 -20.51 -18.02
N VAL A 115 10.89 -19.60 -17.10
CA VAL A 115 11.98 -19.77 -16.10
C VAL A 115 11.50 -20.43 -14.81
N PHE A 116 10.25 -20.90 -14.81
CA PHE A 116 9.65 -21.66 -13.74
C PHE A 116 9.34 -23.10 -14.19
N GLU A 117 9.22 -24.00 -13.23
CA GLU A 117 8.80 -25.38 -13.43
C GLU A 117 7.79 -25.76 -12.35
N LYS A 118 6.69 -26.42 -12.74
CA LYS A 118 5.72 -26.95 -11.78
C LYS A 118 6.32 -28.18 -11.10
N ILE A 119 6.52 -28.10 -9.78
CA ILE A 119 7.10 -29.18 -8.96
C ILE A 119 6.07 -29.93 -8.12
N GLY A 120 4.84 -29.42 -8.02
CA GLY A 120 3.79 -30.04 -7.24
C GLY A 120 2.40 -29.45 -7.51
N ASP A 121 1.37 -30.18 -7.09
CA ASP A 121 0.00 -29.72 -7.09
C ASP A 121 -0.34 -28.94 -5.82
N SER A 122 -1.22 -27.96 -5.95
CA SER A 122 -1.72 -27.11 -4.87
C SER A 122 -3.08 -26.54 -5.29
N GLU A 123 -3.95 -26.26 -4.32
CA GLU A 123 -5.16 -25.45 -4.58
C GLU A 123 -4.85 -23.96 -4.72
N PHE A 124 -3.62 -23.56 -4.41
CA PHE A 124 -3.11 -22.20 -4.50
C PHE A 124 -2.06 -22.09 -5.61
N PHE A 125 -1.79 -20.87 -6.06
CA PHE A 125 -0.66 -20.57 -6.92
C PHE A 125 0.53 -20.19 -6.04
N VAL A 126 1.51 -21.11 -5.93
CA VAL A 126 2.69 -20.95 -5.09
C VAL A 126 3.92 -20.76 -5.96
N LEU A 127 4.53 -19.59 -5.89
CA LEU A 127 5.77 -19.25 -6.58
C LEU A 127 6.94 -19.27 -5.60
N GLN A 128 7.99 -20.00 -5.95
CA GLN A 128 9.25 -20.03 -5.20
C GLN A 128 10.37 -19.57 -6.12
N LEU A 129 11.07 -18.52 -5.72
CA LEU A 129 12.17 -17.95 -6.48
C LEU A 129 13.26 -17.41 -5.55
N PRO A 130 14.45 -17.08 -6.07
CA PRO A 130 15.50 -16.49 -5.26
C PRO A 130 15.14 -15.06 -4.89
N LYS A 131 15.40 -14.65 -3.64
CA LYS A 131 15.23 -13.28 -3.17
C LYS A 131 15.90 -12.27 -4.09
N GLU A 132 17.09 -12.58 -4.60
CA GLU A 132 17.83 -11.68 -5.49
C GLU A 132 17.13 -11.45 -6.84
N LYS A 133 16.31 -12.40 -7.29
CA LYS A 133 15.45 -12.26 -8.47
C LYS A 133 14.15 -11.53 -8.13
N ALA A 134 13.55 -11.84 -6.99
CA ALA A 134 12.35 -11.17 -6.52
C ALA A 134 12.57 -9.66 -6.28
N MET A 135 13.72 -9.29 -5.72
CA MET A 135 14.08 -7.89 -5.45
C MET A 135 14.66 -7.16 -6.67
N ARG A 136 14.87 -7.87 -7.79
CA ARG A 136 15.32 -7.29 -9.07
C ARG A 136 14.55 -7.94 -10.23
N PRO A 137 13.24 -7.64 -10.38
CA PRO A 137 12.39 -8.31 -11.35
C PRO A 137 12.91 -8.23 -12.80
N TRP A 138 13.66 -7.18 -13.14
CA TRP A 138 14.30 -7.03 -14.45
C TRP A 138 15.37 -8.09 -14.73
N MET A 139 15.97 -8.71 -13.70
CA MET A 139 16.95 -9.81 -13.82
C MET A 139 16.31 -11.20 -13.85
N LEU A 140 14.97 -11.31 -13.84
CA LEU A 140 14.28 -12.60 -13.71
C LEU A 140 14.70 -13.64 -14.76
N TYR A 141 15.07 -13.22 -15.96
CA TYR A 141 15.45 -14.11 -17.07
C TYR A 141 16.95 -14.20 -17.29
N GLU A 142 17.74 -13.40 -16.57
CA GLU A 142 19.18 -13.39 -16.72
C GLU A 142 19.79 -14.58 -15.98
N ASN A 143 20.65 -15.31 -16.67
CA ASN A 143 21.37 -16.42 -16.08
C ASN A 143 22.60 -15.86 -15.34
N GLU A 144 22.76 -16.15 -14.05
CA GLU A 144 23.97 -15.80 -13.30
C GLU A 144 24.73 -17.07 -12.92
N THR A 145 26.01 -16.93 -12.63
CA THR A 145 26.94 -18.05 -12.36
C THR A 145 26.82 -18.63 -10.94
N THR A 146 25.88 -18.15 -10.14
CA THR A 146 25.72 -18.52 -8.73
C THR A 146 24.58 -19.51 -8.57
N ASP A 147 24.77 -20.53 -7.74
CA ASP A 147 23.68 -21.42 -7.34
C ASP A 147 22.64 -20.62 -6.54
N TYR A 148 21.39 -20.63 -7.00
CA TYR A 148 20.32 -19.94 -6.30
C TYR A 148 19.59 -20.83 -5.31
N VAL A 149 19.08 -20.21 -4.25
CA VAL A 149 18.14 -20.82 -3.32
C VAL A 149 16.78 -20.17 -3.53
N ASN A 150 15.72 -20.96 -3.71
CA ASN A 150 14.36 -20.45 -3.80
C ASN A 150 13.84 -20.12 -2.39
N ASP A 151 14.28 -18.98 -1.85
CA ASP A 151 14.00 -18.52 -0.49
C ASP A 151 12.96 -17.39 -0.42
N PHE A 152 12.44 -16.97 -1.56
CA PHE A 152 11.31 -16.05 -1.68
C PHE A 152 10.07 -16.84 -2.11
N VAL A 153 9.00 -16.82 -1.31
CA VAL A 153 7.78 -17.58 -1.57
C VAL A 153 6.58 -16.64 -1.62
N ILE A 154 5.78 -16.77 -2.67
CA ILE A 154 4.49 -16.09 -2.83
C ILE A 154 3.42 -17.17 -2.87
N THR A 155 2.44 -17.10 -1.99
CA THR A 155 1.28 -18.00 -1.98
C THR A 155 0.03 -17.20 -2.29
N THR A 156 -0.47 -17.32 -3.51
CA THR A 156 -1.66 -16.65 -4.00
C THR A 156 -2.89 -17.56 -3.81
N THR A 157 -3.82 -17.09 -3.00
CA THR A 157 -5.05 -17.81 -2.62
C THR A 157 -6.27 -17.37 -3.43
N ASP A 158 -6.20 -16.19 -4.03
CA ASP A 158 -7.21 -15.70 -4.96
C ASP A 158 -6.49 -15.00 -6.12
N TYR A 159 -6.86 -15.36 -7.35
CA TYR A 159 -6.31 -14.80 -8.57
C TYR A 159 -7.38 -14.76 -9.65
N HIS A 160 -7.65 -13.56 -10.12
CA HIS A 160 -8.48 -13.32 -11.30
C HIS A 160 -7.83 -12.22 -12.13
N TYR A 161 -7.65 -12.46 -13.42
CA TYR A 161 -7.21 -11.45 -14.37
C TYR A 161 -8.07 -11.60 -15.63
N THR A 162 -8.96 -10.63 -15.85
CA THR A 162 -9.77 -10.53 -17.06
C THR A 162 -9.49 -9.22 -17.78
N TYR A 163 -9.21 -9.34 -19.07
CA TYR A 163 -9.11 -8.23 -20.00
C TYR A 163 -9.99 -8.56 -21.22
N ALA A 164 -10.99 -7.73 -21.51
CA ALA A 164 -11.96 -8.03 -22.57
C ALA A 164 -11.55 -7.55 -23.98
N GLY A 165 -10.27 -7.20 -24.21
CA GLY A 165 -9.81 -6.68 -25.51
C GLY A 165 -10.28 -5.26 -25.82
N GLY A 166 -10.61 -4.49 -24.78
CA GLY A 166 -11.12 -3.12 -24.85
C GLY A 166 -10.63 -2.29 -23.66
N LEU A 167 -11.55 -1.56 -23.01
CA LEU A 167 -11.26 -0.79 -21.79
C LEU A 167 -11.69 -1.53 -20.51
N ALA A 168 -12.55 -2.56 -20.64
CA ALA A 168 -13.01 -3.35 -19.52
C ALA A 168 -11.92 -4.31 -19.02
N PHE A 169 -11.75 -4.31 -17.70
CA PHE A 169 -10.69 -4.98 -16.97
C PHE A 169 -11.21 -5.39 -15.59
N ASP A 170 -10.84 -6.56 -15.12
CA ASP A 170 -11.16 -7.03 -13.77
C ASP A 170 -9.99 -7.82 -13.21
N TYR A 171 -9.58 -7.50 -12.00
CA TYR A 171 -8.40 -8.06 -11.38
C TYR A 171 -8.57 -8.22 -9.88
N LEU A 172 -8.27 -9.42 -9.40
CA LEU A 172 -8.26 -9.75 -7.98
C LEU A 172 -6.99 -10.53 -7.67
N LEU A 173 -6.30 -10.11 -6.62
CA LEU A 173 -5.11 -10.79 -6.10
C LEU A 173 -5.16 -10.82 -4.57
N ASN A 174 -4.99 -12.01 -4.00
CA ASN A 174 -4.74 -12.17 -2.57
C ASN A 174 -3.54 -13.10 -2.34
N SER A 175 -2.44 -12.55 -1.84
CA SER A 175 -1.16 -13.27 -1.71
C SER A 175 -0.49 -13.09 -0.35
N GLU A 176 -0.04 -14.20 0.24
CA GLU A 176 0.92 -14.19 1.35
C GLU A 176 2.35 -14.25 0.82
N ILE A 177 3.28 -13.55 1.50
CA ILE A 177 4.69 -13.45 1.09
C ILE A 177 5.59 -13.89 2.23
N GLU A 178 6.55 -14.76 1.93
CA GLU A 178 7.61 -15.20 2.82
C GLU A 178 8.98 -14.95 2.20
N VAL A 179 9.93 -14.49 3.03
CA VAL A 179 11.33 -14.23 2.63
C VAL A 179 12.25 -14.93 3.62
N GLU A 180 13.08 -15.83 3.12
CA GLU A 180 13.98 -16.68 3.90
C GLU A 180 13.21 -17.53 4.94
N LYS A 181 12.01 -18.02 4.58
CA LYS A 181 11.08 -18.78 5.43
C LYS A 181 10.47 -17.99 6.60
N GLU A 182 10.58 -16.66 6.58
CA GLU A 182 9.90 -15.78 7.51
C GLU A 182 8.78 -15.03 6.80
N LYS A 183 7.61 -14.93 7.43
CA LYS A 183 6.49 -14.14 6.88
C LYS A 183 6.92 -12.68 6.72
N ALA A 184 6.73 -12.13 5.53
CA ALA A 184 6.98 -10.72 5.22
C ALA A 184 5.68 -9.90 5.26
N GLY A 185 4.55 -10.51 4.92
CA GLY A 185 3.24 -9.89 4.99
C GLY A 185 2.24 -10.53 4.03
N ALA A 186 1.11 -9.85 3.84
CA ALA A 186 0.08 -10.25 2.90
C ALA A 186 -0.37 -9.05 2.06
N LEU A 187 -0.57 -9.27 0.77
CA LEU A 187 -0.98 -8.29 -0.21
C LEU A 187 -2.36 -8.65 -0.76
N TYR A 188 -3.24 -7.67 -0.75
CA TYR A 188 -4.55 -7.71 -1.41
C TYR A 188 -4.61 -6.61 -2.47
N VAL A 189 -5.13 -6.94 -3.64
CA VAL A 189 -5.44 -6.00 -4.71
C VAL A 189 -6.78 -6.37 -5.33
N ASP A 190 -7.63 -5.37 -5.53
CA ASP A 190 -8.87 -5.46 -6.28
C ASP A 190 -8.92 -4.27 -7.23
N TRP A 191 -9.01 -4.52 -8.52
CA TRP A 191 -8.99 -3.49 -9.53
C TRP A 191 -9.91 -3.84 -10.68
N SER A 192 -10.93 -3.00 -10.90
CA SER A 192 -11.84 -3.14 -12.02
C SER A 192 -11.98 -1.84 -12.81
N ILE A 193 -12.23 -2.01 -14.11
CA ILE A 193 -12.65 -0.96 -15.02
C ILE A 193 -13.84 -1.50 -15.81
N SER A 194 -14.97 -0.81 -15.75
CA SER A 194 -16.17 -1.15 -16.49
C SER A 194 -16.15 -0.57 -17.92
N GLU A 195 -17.06 -1.03 -18.77
CA GLU A 195 -17.15 -0.56 -20.16
C GLU A 195 -17.46 0.95 -20.29
N ASP A 196 -18.17 1.53 -19.32
CA ASP A 196 -18.46 2.96 -19.23
C ASP A 196 -17.33 3.78 -18.58
N LEU A 197 -16.15 3.16 -18.38
CA LEU A 197 -14.96 3.78 -17.78
C LEU A 197 -15.13 4.17 -16.32
N ASN A 198 -16.08 3.57 -15.60
CA ASN A 198 -15.99 3.57 -14.15
C ASN A 198 -14.81 2.70 -13.74
N PHE A 199 -14.12 3.14 -12.73
CA PHE A 199 -12.86 2.59 -12.28
C PHE A 199 -12.95 2.44 -10.77
N ASP A 200 -12.58 1.28 -10.25
CA ASP A 200 -12.47 1.03 -8.81
C ASP A 200 -11.16 0.29 -8.56
N TYR A 201 -10.35 0.82 -7.64
CA TYR A 201 -9.05 0.29 -7.28
C TYR A 201 -8.91 0.27 -5.77
N GLN A 202 -8.44 -0.84 -5.25
CA GLN A 202 -8.06 -1.02 -3.88
C GLN A 202 -6.78 -1.85 -3.82
N SER A 203 -5.83 -1.41 -3.00
CA SER A 203 -4.71 -2.24 -2.60
C SER A 203 -4.47 -2.13 -1.10
N LYS A 204 -4.07 -3.23 -0.48
CA LYS A 204 -3.76 -3.29 0.95
C LYS A 204 -2.58 -4.22 1.19
N PHE A 205 -1.61 -3.76 1.97
CA PHE A 205 -0.56 -4.62 2.51
C PHE A 205 -0.67 -4.72 4.02
N THR A 206 -0.63 -5.94 4.55
CA THR A 206 -0.67 -6.22 5.98
C THR A 206 0.69 -6.76 6.41
N PHE A 207 1.37 -6.01 7.28
CA PHE A 207 2.69 -6.35 7.80
C PHE A 207 2.58 -7.28 9.01
N THR A 208 3.65 -8.05 9.27
CA THR A 208 3.69 -9.01 10.39
C THR A 208 3.75 -8.36 11.76
N ASN A 209 4.19 -7.10 11.84
CA ASN A 209 4.18 -6.30 13.06
C ASN A 209 2.77 -5.74 13.40
N GLY A 210 1.73 -6.09 12.62
CA GLY A 210 0.34 -5.72 12.88
C GLY A 210 -0.09 -4.37 12.30
N TYR A 211 0.78 -3.69 11.55
CA TYR A 211 0.34 -2.54 10.75
C TYR A 211 -0.27 -2.99 9.42
N SER A 212 -1.14 -2.17 8.85
CA SER A 212 -1.54 -2.29 7.45
C SER A 212 -1.65 -0.94 6.77
N VAL A 213 -1.33 -0.92 5.49
CA VAL A 213 -1.41 0.27 4.63
C VAL A 213 -2.37 -0.03 3.49
N GLY A 214 -3.20 0.94 3.14
CA GLY A 214 -4.18 0.79 2.08
C GLY A 214 -4.31 2.04 1.22
N VAL A 215 -4.61 1.81 -0.06
CA VAL A 215 -4.93 2.84 -1.05
C VAL A 215 -6.21 2.42 -1.75
N ASP A 216 -7.20 3.30 -1.75
CA ASP A 216 -8.42 3.13 -2.52
C ASP A 216 -8.58 4.32 -3.48
N PHE A 217 -8.94 4.05 -4.73
CA PHE A 217 -9.22 5.07 -5.74
C PHE A 217 -10.44 4.64 -6.55
N SER A 218 -11.44 5.50 -6.68
CA SER A 218 -12.59 5.23 -7.54
C SER A 218 -12.97 6.42 -8.41
N VAL A 219 -13.51 6.11 -9.59
CA VAL A 219 -14.11 7.06 -10.52
C VAL A 219 -15.42 6.44 -11.01
N GLY A 220 -16.55 7.04 -10.64
CA GLY A 220 -17.87 6.67 -11.10
C GLY A 220 -18.77 7.89 -11.12
N GLU A 221 -19.88 7.86 -10.38
CA GLU A 221 -20.67 9.06 -10.08
C GLU A 221 -19.87 10.08 -9.24
N MET A 222 -18.97 9.58 -8.39
CA MET A 222 -18.02 10.35 -7.59
C MET A 222 -16.60 9.90 -7.92
N ILE A 223 -15.64 10.81 -7.71
CA ILE A 223 -14.23 10.47 -7.67
C ILE A 223 -13.83 10.39 -6.20
N ASN A 224 -13.28 9.27 -5.74
CA ASN A 224 -12.79 9.10 -4.38
C ASN A 224 -11.30 8.76 -4.37
N TYR A 225 -10.53 9.41 -3.50
CA TYR A 225 -9.14 9.02 -3.20
C TYR A 225 -9.01 8.79 -1.71
N LYS A 226 -8.51 7.62 -1.32
CA LYS A 226 -8.33 7.28 0.09
C LYS A 226 -6.98 6.63 0.34
N PHE A 227 -6.31 7.11 1.39
CA PHE A 227 -5.06 6.56 1.90
C PHE A 227 -5.26 6.20 3.37
N ASN A 228 -4.78 5.04 3.82
CA ASN A 228 -4.90 4.65 5.21
C ASN A 228 -3.67 3.91 5.75
N LEU A 229 -3.34 4.19 7.00
CA LEU A 229 -2.38 3.48 7.82
C LEU A 229 -3.07 3.08 9.12
N MET A 230 -3.06 1.78 9.42
CA MET A 230 -3.78 1.18 10.55
C MET A 230 -2.84 0.32 11.40
N LYS A 231 -3.18 0.15 12.68
CA LYS A 231 -2.63 -0.87 13.59
C LYS A 231 -3.76 -1.80 14.01
N GLY A 232 -3.79 -3.03 13.50
CA GLY A 232 -4.98 -3.88 13.62
C GLY A 232 -6.20 -3.14 13.06
N ASP A 233 -7.22 -2.95 13.89
CA ASP A 233 -8.45 -2.23 13.50
C ASP A 233 -8.39 -0.71 13.78
N ALA A 234 -7.34 -0.22 14.44
CA ALA A 234 -7.21 1.19 14.79
C ALA A 234 -6.63 2.00 13.63
N ILE A 235 -7.32 3.09 13.25
CA ILE A 235 -6.82 4.06 12.27
C ILE A 235 -5.74 4.91 12.95
N LEU A 236 -4.52 4.91 12.40
CA LEU A 236 -3.48 5.86 12.81
C LEU A 236 -3.54 7.10 11.93
N PHE A 237 -3.68 6.88 10.63
CA PHE A 237 -3.81 7.92 9.62
C PHE A 237 -4.84 7.49 8.58
N MET A 238 -5.72 8.41 8.18
CA MET A 238 -6.56 8.22 7.00
C MET A 238 -6.80 9.56 6.32
N GLU A 239 -6.59 9.61 5.02
CA GLU A 239 -6.95 10.76 4.19
C GLU A 239 -7.97 10.31 3.15
N ASP A 240 -9.05 11.07 3.00
CA ASP A 240 -10.17 10.79 2.10
C ASP A 240 -10.57 12.08 1.35
N VAL A 241 -10.63 12.01 0.03
CA VAL A 241 -11.03 13.09 -0.86
C VAL A 241 -12.16 12.59 -1.76
N GLU A 242 -13.32 13.21 -1.64
CA GLU A 242 -14.50 12.90 -2.46
C GLU A 242 -14.83 14.10 -3.36
N ILE A 243 -15.01 13.85 -4.65
CA ILE A 243 -15.43 14.84 -5.64
C ILE A 243 -16.68 14.32 -6.34
N SER A 244 -17.82 14.95 -6.11
CA SER A 244 -19.07 14.62 -6.82
C SER A 244 -19.07 15.21 -8.23
N LYS A 245 -19.45 14.39 -9.22
CA LYS A 245 -19.71 14.89 -10.59
C LYS A 245 -21.08 15.58 -10.58
N SER A 246 -21.15 16.80 -11.11
CA SER A 246 -22.40 17.59 -11.10
C SER A 246 -23.22 17.33 -12.36
N ASP A 247 -24.49 16.96 -12.23
CA ASP A 247 -25.37 16.74 -13.39
C ASP A 247 -26.22 17.95 -13.80
N VAL A 248 -26.35 18.99 -12.96
CA VAL A 248 -27.36 20.05 -13.19
C VAL A 248 -26.88 21.49 -12.90
N THR A 249 -25.94 21.70 -11.96
CA THR A 249 -25.57 23.04 -11.47
C THR A 249 -24.14 23.49 -11.81
N ASN A 250 -23.36 22.67 -12.52
CA ASN A 250 -21.96 22.90 -12.86
C ASN A 250 -21.05 23.16 -11.63
N LYS A 251 -21.46 22.70 -10.44
CA LYS A 251 -20.68 22.84 -9.20
C LYS A 251 -20.59 21.48 -8.53
N GLY A 252 -19.54 20.72 -8.85
CA GLY A 252 -19.18 19.54 -8.07
C GLY A 252 -18.88 19.94 -6.62
N GLU A 253 -19.33 19.13 -5.67
CA GLU A 253 -18.94 19.24 -4.27
C GLU A 253 -17.64 18.46 -4.04
N LEU A 254 -16.66 19.12 -3.43
CA LEU A 254 -15.42 18.50 -2.98
C LEU A 254 -15.50 18.38 -1.45
N LYS A 255 -15.31 17.18 -0.93
CA LYS A 255 -15.15 16.92 0.50
C LYS A 255 -13.76 16.39 0.77
N TYR A 256 -13.23 16.77 1.92
CA TYR A 256 -11.92 16.40 2.39
C TYR A 256 -12.04 15.96 3.83
N SER A 257 -11.47 14.81 4.18
CA SER A 257 -11.37 14.31 5.55
C SER A 257 -9.95 13.80 5.81
N LEU A 258 -9.37 14.26 6.91
CA LEU A 258 -8.08 13.78 7.43
C LEU A 258 -8.26 13.30 8.86
N VAL A 259 -7.90 12.05 9.12
CA VAL A 259 -7.98 11.42 10.44
C VAL A 259 -6.56 11.12 10.92
N LEU A 260 -6.26 11.56 12.13
CA LEU A 260 -5.05 11.29 12.89
C LEU A 260 -5.48 10.65 14.20
N GLY A 261 -5.61 9.31 14.22
CA GLY A 261 -6.16 8.59 15.36
C GLY A 261 -7.58 9.06 15.72
N SER A 262 -7.70 9.66 16.90
CA SER A 262 -8.95 10.20 17.46
C SER A 262 -9.30 11.60 16.97
N ILE A 263 -8.42 12.24 16.19
CA ILE A 263 -8.62 13.60 15.66
C ILE A 263 -9.04 13.49 14.21
N LYS A 264 -10.04 14.27 13.83
CA LYS A 264 -10.58 14.29 12.48
C LYS A 264 -10.78 15.73 12.01
N ILE A 265 -10.29 16.05 10.82
CA ILE A 265 -10.37 17.35 10.19
C ILE A 265 -11.21 17.19 8.93
N GLU A 266 -12.33 17.93 8.83
CA GLU A 266 -13.18 17.90 7.64
C GLU A 266 -13.27 19.27 6.97
N TRP A 267 -13.48 19.25 5.66
CA TRP A 267 -13.76 20.43 4.86
C TRP A 267 -14.67 20.08 3.68
N SER A 268 -15.52 21.03 3.27
CA SER A 268 -16.30 20.90 2.04
C SER A 268 -16.28 22.19 1.22
N SER A 269 -16.39 22.08 -0.10
CA SER A 269 -16.50 23.25 -0.99
C SER A 269 -17.81 24.04 -0.79
N VAL A 270 -18.80 23.44 -0.11
CA VAL A 270 -20.09 24.04 0.24
C VAL A 270 -19.99 24.87 1.52
N SER A 271 -19.47 24.29 2.61
CA SER A 271 -19.26 24.99 3.89
C SER A 271 -18.13 26.02 3.79
N LYS A 272 -17.08 25.70 3.02
CA LYS A 272 -15.81 26.43 2.89
C LYS A 272 -14.98 26.54 4.16
N ASP A 273 -15.59 26.29 5.31
CA ASP A 273 -14.93 26.24 6.60
C ASP A 273 -14.46 24.82 6.91
N TYR A 274 -13.28 24.74 7.51
CA TYR A 274 -12.75 23.53 8.11
C TYR A 274 -13.31 23.35 9.52
N VAL A 275 -13.50 22.11 9.91
CA VAL A 275 -13.93 21.73 11.26
C VAL A 275 -13.01 20.65 11.82
N VAL A 276 -12.76 20.71 13.13
CA VAL A 276 -11.94 19.72 13.84
C VAL A 276 -12.80 18.99 14.85
N TYR A 277 -12.69 17.68 14.85
CA TYR A 277 -13.33 16.79 15.80
C TYR A 277 -12.28 16.06 16.61
N ARG A 278 -12.59 15.84 17.89
CA ARG A 278 -11.88 14.94 18.79
C ARG A 278 -12.88 13.90 19.27
N ASN A 279 -12.65 12.61 18.98
CA ASN A 279 -13.61 11.55 19.28
C ASN A 279 -15.03 11.91 18.81
N ASP A 280 -15.15 12.40 17.58
CA ASP A 280 -16.41 12.88 16.98
C ASP A 280 -17.07 14.10 17.66
N VAL A 281 -16.41 14.73 18.64
CA VAL A 281 -16.87 15.98 19.28
C VAL A 281 -16.20 17.18 18.63
N LEU A 282 -17.02 18.10 18.08
CA LEU A 282 -16.56 19.33 17.45
C LEU A 282 -15.76 20.19 18.45
N GLN A 283 -14.57 20.64 18.03
CA GLN A 283 -13.71 21.53 18.78
C GLN A 283 -13.96 22.97 18.32
N GLU A 284 -14.67 23.75 19.14
CA GLU A 284 -14.93 25.17 18.86
C GLU A 284 -13.63 26.00 18.98
N GLY A 285 -13.57 27.11 18.24
CA GLY A 285 -12.49 28.09 18.34
C GLY A 285 -11.14 27.74 17.69
N ALA A 286 -10.95 26.50 17.20
CA ALA A 286 -9.84 26.17 16.31
C ALA A 286 -10.06 26.80 14.92
N THR A 287 -9.01 27.39 14.36
CA THR A 287 -9.00 27.93 13.00
C THR A 287 -8.01 27.15 12.15
N ILE A 288 -8.39 26.83 10.91
CA ILE A 288 -7.54 26.07 9.99
C ILE A 288 -7.26 26.91 8.75
N GLU A 289 -5.99 26.94 8.38
CA GLU A 289 -5.47 27.52 7.15
C GLU A 289 -4.84 26.43 6.28
N VAL A 290 -5.07 26.48 4.97
CA VAL A 290 -4.36 25.64 4.01
C VAL A 290 -3.10 26.37 3.58
N VAL A 291 -1.95 25.80 3.94
CA VAL A 291 -0.66 26.29 3.46
C VAL A 291 -0.46 25.71 2.05
N LYS A 292 -0.57 26.58 1.04
CA LYS A 292 -0.35 26.17 -0.36
C LYS A 292 1.15 26.12 -0.65
N HIS A 293 1.65 24.97 -1.09
CA HIS A 293 2.95 24.92 -1.76
C HIS A 293 2.81 25.62 -3.13
N GLN A 294 3.71 26.58 -3.41
CA GLN A 294 3.57 27.54 -4.51
C GLN A 294 3.64 26.98 -5.94
N ASN A 295 3.93 25.69 -6.13
CA ASN A 295 4.15 25.11 -7.45
C ASN A 295 3.41 23.78 -7.58
N ASP A 296 2.20 23.80 -8.13
CA ASP A 296 1.83 23.01 -9.30
C ASP A 296 0.35 23.22 -9.62
N SER A 297 0.02 23.35 -10.89
CA SER A 297 -1.36 23.37 -11.38
C SER A 297 -1.81 21.95 -11.70
N ASP A 298 -3.12 21.75 -11.62
CA ASP A 298 -3.90 20.54 -11.98
C ASP A 298 -4.30 19.71 -10.76
N ASP A 299 -5.45 19.04 -10.89
CA ASP A 299 -6.32 18.49 -9.84
C ASP A 299 -5.67 17.47 -8.88
N ALA A 300 -4.36 17.20 -9.02
CA ALA A 300 -3.53 16.42 -8.09
C ALA A 300 -3.23 17.13 -6.75
N ASN A 301 -3.64 18.41 -6.61
CA ASN A 301 -3.32 19.28 -5.46
C ASN A 301 -4.28 19.21 -4.26
N VAL A 302 -4.97 18.08 -4.05
CA VAL A 302 -6.03 18.02 -3.01
C VAL A 302 -5.64 17.21 -1.77
N ALA A 303 -4.70 16.27 -1.88
CA ALA A 303 -4.30 15.38 -0.79
C ALA A 303 -2.98 15.81 -0.13
N PHE A 304 -2.93 15.72 1.20
CA PHE A 304 -1.79 15.92 2.08
C PHE A 304 -0.69 14.89 1.81
N CYS A 305 -1.03 13.60 1.76
CA CYS A 305 -0.07 12.52 1.51
C CYS A 305 0.66 12.63 0.16
N ARG A 306 0.08 13.36 -0.79
CA ARG A 306 0.67 13.59 -2.11
C ARG A 306 1.30 14.97 -2.26
N LYS A 307 1.55 15.66 -1.12
CA LYS A 307 2.17 16.99 -1.06
C LYS A 307 1.36 18.08 -1.77
N GLY A 308 0.08 17.83 -2.05
CA GLY A 308 -0.82 18.76 -2.73
C GLY A 308 -1.35 19.87 -1.81
N ARG A 309 -1.36 19.62 -0.50
CA ARG A 309 -1.71 20.61 0.53
C ARG A 309 -0.99 20.34 1.84
N ASP A 310 -0.85 21.39 2.62
CA ASP A 310 -0.53 21.29 4.03
C ASP A 310 -1.58 22.05 4.85
N ILE A 311 -1.74 21.65 6.11
CA ILE A 311 -2.77 22.13 7.02
C ILE A 311 -2.08 22.76 8.22
N LYS A 312 -2.34 24.05 8.39
CA LYS A 312 -1.95 24.80 9.59
C LYS A 312 -3.17 25.00 10.48
N ILE A 313 -3.07 24.58 11.72
CA ILE A 313 -4.13 24.72 12.72
C ILE A 313 -3.68 25.76 13.74
N THR A 314 -4.52 26.76 14.01
CA THR A 314 -4.31 27.74 15.08
C THR A 314 -5.41 27.58 16.12
N PHE A 315 -5.01 27.26 17.35
CA PHE A 315 -5.89 26.97 18.47
C PHE A 315 -6.34 28.24 19.20
N GLU A 316 -7.32 28.11 20.10
CA GLU A 316 -7.87 29.24 20.87
C GLU A 316 -6.81 29.98 21.70
N ASP A 317 -5.79 29.26 22.18
CA ASP A 317 -4.70 29.83 22.98
C ASP A 317 -3.67 30.61 22.14
N GLY A 318 -3.87 30.67 20.81
CA GLY A 318 -2.99 31.33 19.86
C GLY A 318 -1.80 30.48 19.39
N THR A 319 -1.66 29.24 19.89
CA THR A 319 -0.67 28.29 19.39
C THR A 319 -1.04 27.86 17.98
N SER A 320 -0.06 27.78 17.09
CA SER A 320 -0.23 27.24 15.74
C SER A 320 0.68 26.05 15.52
N ILE A 321 0.17 25.06 14.81
CA ILE A 321 0.93 23.89 14.32
C ILE A 321 0.75 23.77 12.81
N GLU A 322 1.73 23.22 12.14
CA GLU A 322 1.68 22.84 10.74
C GLU A 322 1.88 21.33 10.66
N LEU A 323 0.97 20.61 9.98
CA LEU A 323 0.98 19.14 10.01
C LEU A 323 2.26 18.55 9.43
N SER A 324 2.81 19.17 8.38
CA SER A 324 4.09 18.71 7.82
C SER A 324 5.25 18.86 8.81
N GLU A 325 5.28 19.93 9.60
CA GLU A 325 6.29 20.14 10.63
C GLU A 325 6.14 19.12 11.76
N MET A 326 4.91 18.78 12.15
CA MET A 326 4.64 17.78 13.19
C MET A 326 5.04 16.37 12.77
N LEU A 327 4.78 16.00 11.52
CA LEU A 327 5.15 14.68 11.01
C LEU A 327 6.63 14.60 10.66
N SER A 328 7.32 15.72 10.40
CA SER A 328 8.68 15.80 9.86
C SER A 328 8.84 15.30 8.42
N GLU A 329 9.85 15.82 7.73
CA GLU A 329 10.12 15.52 6.32
C GLU A 329 10.42 14.02 6.07
N ASP A 330 11.13 13.38 6.99
CA ASP A 330 11.49 11.95 6.89
C ASP A 330 10.27 11.03 6.98
N THR A 331 9.34 11.30 7.90
CA THR A 331 8.08 10.55 8.01
C THR A 331 7.24 10.72 6.75
N LEU A 332 7.13 11.95 6.24
CA LEU A 332 6.39 12.23 5.01
C LEU A 332 7.01 11.53 3.80
N ALA A 333 8.34 11.46 3.70
CA ALA A 333 9.03 10.73 2.66
C ALA A 333 8.76 9.22 2.73
N LEU A 334 8.76 8.63 3.93
CA LEU A 334 8.40 7.22 4.12
C LEU A 334 6.93 6.96 3.76
N MET A 335 6.01 7.82 4.19
CA MET A 335 4.59 7.71 3.83
C MET A 335 4.39 7.76 2.31
N ASP A 336 5.05 8.71 1.63
CA ASP A 336 5.01 8.86 0.17
C ASP A 336 5.52 7.59 -0.54
N GLN A 337 6.64 7.03 -0.07
CA GLN A 337 7.18 5.78 -0.61
C GLN A 337 6.24 4.58 -0.38
N ILE A 338 5.69 4.44 0.83
CA ILE A 338 4.72 3.40 1.18
C ILE A 338 3.48 3.49 0.29
N PHE A 339 2.80 4.64 0.26
CA PHE A 339 1.55 4.79 -0.49
C PHE A 339 1.77 4.72 -2.01
N SER A 340 2.86 5.29 -2.53
CA SER A 340 3.18 5.19 -3.95
C SER A 340 3.47 3.75 -4.36
N SER A 341 4.15 2.97 -3.51
CA SER A 341 4.40 1.55 -3.78
C SER A 341 3.12 0.72 -3.88
N MET A 342 2.15 1.03 -3.01
CA MET A 342 0.83 0.41 -3.01
C MET A 342 -0.02 0.83 -4.21
N TYR A 343 0.19 2.02 -4.76
CA TYR A 343 -0.48 2.47 -5.98
C TYR A 343 0.16 1.86 -7.24
N ASP A 344 1.49 1.82 -7.32
CA ASP A 344 2.20 1.37 -8.52
C ASP A 344 2.14 -0.15 -8.70
N MET A 345 2.10 -0.91 -7.60
CA MET A 345 2.07 -2.39 -7.57
C MET A 345 3.21 -3.04 -8.38
N LYS A 346 4.41 -2.45 -8.36
CA LYS A 346 5.54 -2.89 -9.19
C LYS A 346 5.83 -4.37 -9.04
N PHE A 347 5.96 -4.83 -7.80
CA PHE A 347 6.23 -6.23 -7.48
C PHE A 347 5.21 -7.19 -8.11
N VAL A 348 3.91 -6.89 -8.02
CA VAL A 348 2.82 -7.71 -8.58
C VAL A 348 2.92 -7.78 -10.09
N LYS A 349 3.00 -6.63 -10.76
CA LYS A 349 3.01 -6.53 -12.22
C LYS A 349 4.20 -7.25 -12.85
N HIS A 350 5.36 -7.17 -12.19
CA HIS A 350 6.62 -7.66 -12.74
C HIS A 350 6.97 -9.10 -12.34
N ILE A 351 6.38 -9.62 -11.27
CA ILE A 351 6.61 -11.00 -10.82
C ILE A 351 5.33 -11.81 -10.92
N VAL A 352 4.32 -11.53 -10.08
CA VAL A 352 3.13 -12.38 -9.96
C VAL A 352 2.40 -12.50 -11.29
N ASP A 353 2.00 -11.38 -11.91
CA ASP A 353 1.24 -11.40 -13.16
C ASP A 353 2.07 -11.87 -14.35
N LYS A 354 3.37 -11.59 -14.32
CA LYS A 354 4.28 -12.03 -15.37
C LYS A 354 4.39 -13.56 -15.37
N VAL A 355 4.61 -14.16 -14.21
CA VAL A 355 4.74 -15.61 -14.06
C VAL A 355 3.40 -16.31 -14.23
N ALA A 356 2.29 -15.75 -13.72
CA ALA A 356 0.95 -16.27 -13.94
C ALA A 356 0.63 -16.43 -15.44
N ARG A 357 0.95 -15.41 -16.25
CA ARG A 357 0.81 -15.48 -17.72
C ARG A 357 1.69 -16.57 -18.33
N GLU A 358 2.94 -16.70 -17.91
CA GLU A 358 3.81 -17.77 -18.42
C GLU A 358 3.28 -19.17 -18.11
N VAL A 359 2.82 -19.38 -16.89
CA VAL A 359 2.22 -20.64 -16.45
C VAL A 359 0.97 -20.94 -17.25
N TYR A 360 0.06 -19.97 -17.39
CA TYR A 360 -1.15 -20.09 -18.18
C TYR A 360 -0.86 -20.53 -19.62
N TYR A 361 0.03 -19.82 -20.31
CA TYR A 361 0.40 -20.16 -21.69
C TYR A 361 1.11 -21.51 -21.79
N THR A 362 1.97 -21.87 -20.84
CA THR A 362 2.63 -23.18 -20.80
C THR A 362 1.60 -24.31 -20.63
N ASN A 363 0.62 -24.14 -19.74
CA ASN A 363 -0.46 -25.09 -19.53
C ASN A 363 -1.34 -25.24 -20.78
N LEU A 364 -1.69 -24.13 -21.45
CA LEU A 364 -2.44 -24.15 -22.72
C LEU A 364 -1.70 -24.89 -23.84
N VAL A 365 -0.38 -24.68 -23.98
CA VAL A 365 0.43 -25.37 -24.98
C VAL A 365 0.48 -26.87 -24.71
N ASN A 366 0.58 -27.29 -23.44
CA ASN A 366 0.63 -28.70 -23.07
C ASN A 366 -0.73 -29.42 -23.16
N ALA A 367 -1.84 -28.68 -23.19
CA ALA A 367 -3.19 -29.23 -23.32
C ALA A 367 -3.62 -29.48 -24.77
N ASN A 368 -2.90 -28.92 -25.75
CA ASN A 368 -3.11 -29.10 -27.19
C ASN A 368 -2.07 -30.04 -27.81
#